data_AF-A0A2G1W2C1-F1
#
_entry.id   AF-A0A2G1W2C1-F1
#
_cell.length_a   1.000
_cell.length_b   1.000
_cell.length_c   1.000
_cell.angle_alpha   90.00
_cell.angle_beta   90.00
_cell.angle_gamma   90.00
#
_symmetry.space_group_name_H-M   'P 1'
#
loop_
_entity.id
_entity.type
_entity.pdbx_description
1 polymer ?
#
loop_
_entity_poly.entity_id
_entity_poly.type
_entity_poly.pdbx_seq_one_letter_code
_entity_poly.pdbx_strand_id
1 'polypeptide(L)'
;MSSNLAVLQHHSGITLLENGVQPSLAETLRPFKGCNEESFAEFMQAAISEYRNLSQPSAIDRDLISSMIVMCQTLRLLGIAELSPIRRNGLATPEMLKRLEFWLESIESFLSHSLSKNSKSACLSRLISYLCHGSVERPELYAFLTEDLKEIARDKHSELVDEANEILSKFTKAT
;
A
#
# COMPACT_ATOMS: atom_id res chain seq x y z
N MET A 1 5.79 -17.52 11.40
CA MET A 1 6.18 -16.40 10.52
C MET A 1 5.08 -16.19 9.48
N SER A 2 3.86 -15.79 9.89
CA SER A 2 2.68 -15.91 9.02
C SER A 2 1.56 -14.90 9.31
N SER A 3 1.87 -13.76 9.94
CA SER A 3 0.84 -12.72 10.18
C SER A 3 0.65 -11.77 8.99
N ASN A 4 1.73 -11.36 8.32
CA ASN A 4 1.66 -10.28 7.33
C ASN A 4 1.18 -10.76 5.96
N LEU A 5 1.60 -11.96 5.55
CA LEU A 5 1.08 -12.60 4.35
C LEU A 5 -0.43 -12.85 4.45
N ALA A 6 -0.93 -13.22 5.63
CA ALA A 6 -2.36 -13.45 5.85
C ALA A 6 -3.18 -12.15 5.71
N VAL A 7 -2.62 -11.01 6.13
CA VAL A 7 -3.25 -9.69 5.93
C VAL A 7 -3.28 -9.31 4.45
N LEU A 8 -2.19 -9.51 3.71
CA LEU A 8 -2.17 -9.30 2.26
C LEU A 8 -3.15 -10.23 1.54
N GLN A 9 -3.22 -11.50 1.95
CA GLN A 9 -4.16 -12.48 1.40
C GLN A 9 -5.62 -12.06 1.66
N HIS A 10 -5.95 -11.65 2.88
CA HIS A 10 -7.27 -11.15 3.25
C HIS A 10 -7.70 -9.96 2.38
N HIS A 11 -6.83 -8.94 2.27
CA HIS A 11 -7.10 -7.75 1.47
C HIS A 11 -6.99 -7.99 -0.04
N SER A 12 -6.36 -9.11 -0.44
CA SER A 12 -6.31 -9.54 -1.84
C SER A 12 -7.59 -10.19 -2.36
N GLY A 13 -8.58 -10.42 -1.50
CA GLY A 13 -9.75 -11.22 -1.83
C GLY A 13 -9.41 -12.69 -2.10
N ILE A 14 -8.16 -13.11 -1.89
CA ILE A 14 -7.73 -14.51 -1.93
C ILE A 14 -8.12 -15.13 -0.59
N THR A 15 -9.40 -15.46 -0.47
CA THR A 15 -9.81 -16.45 0.53
C THR A 15 -9.46 -17.81 -0.06
N LEU A 16 -8.50 -18.53 0.53
CA LEU A 16 -8.23 -19.93 0.19
C LEU A 16 -9.47 -20.78 0.54
N LEU A 17 -10.46 -20.79 -0.34
CA LEU A 17 -11.37 -21.92 -0.43
C LEU A 17 -10.57 -23.05 -1.05
N GLU A 18 -10.75 -24.27 -0.55
CA GLU A 18 -9.96 -25.47 -0.89
C GLU A 18 -9.87 -25.77 -2.41
N ASN A 19 -10.61 -25.07 -3.28
CA ASN A 19 -10.77 -25.35 -4.70
C ASN A 19 -10.56 -24.16 -5.68
N GLY A 20 -9.94 -23.04 -5.28
CA GLY A 20 -9.49 -22.00 -6.23
C GLY A 20 -10.06 -20.58 -6.02
N VAL A 21 -9.38 -19.59 -6.61
CA VAL A 21 -9.57 -18.15 -6.41
C VAL A 21 -10.83 -17.66 -7.15
N GLN A 22 -11.89 -17.34 -6.41
CA GLN A 22 -12.92 -16.40 -6.88
C GLN A 22 -13.39 -15.51 -5.72
N PRO A 23 -13.28 -14.17 -5.84
CA PRO A 23 -14.09 -13.30 -4.99
C PRO A 23 -15.55 -13.65 -5.24
N SER A 24 -16.31 -13.94 -4.19
CA SER A 24 -17.70 -14.34 -4.39
C SER A 24 -18.48 -13.17 -5.04
N LEU A 25 -19.43 -13.47 -5.93
CA LEU A 25 -20.32 -12.45 -6.52
C LEU A 25 -20.94 -11.54 -5.43
N ALA A 26 -21.17 -12.08 -4.22
CA ALA A 26 -21.69 -11.35 -3.08
C ALA A 26 -20.70 -10.32 -2.49
N GLU A 27 -19.39 -10.56 -2.53
CA GLU A 27 -18.37 -9.59 -2.11
C GLU A 27 -18.24 -8.43 -3.10
N THR A 28 -18.41 -8.69 -4.40
CA THR A 28 -18.53 -7.64 -5.42
C THR A 28 -19.84 -6.83 -5.33
N LEU A 29 -20.83 -7.32 -4.58
CA LEU A 29 -22.12 -6.64 -4.34
C LEU A 29 -22.19 -5.96 -2.97
N ARG A 30 -21.09 -5.97 -2.18
CA ARG A 30 -21.07 -5.30 -0.88
C ARG A 30 -21.29 -3.80 -1.08
N PRO A 31 -22.18 -3.14 -0.31
CA PRO A 31 -22.38 -1.71 -0.43
C PRO A 31 -21.05 -0.98 -0.26
N PHE A 32 -20.77 -0.02 -1.15
CA PHE A 32 -19.62 0.85 -0.99
C PHE A 32 -19.79 1.63 0.33
N LYS A 33 -18.89 1.39 1.28
CA LYS A 33 -18.90 2.03 2.62
C LYS A 33 -17.91 3.20 2.73
N GLY A 34 -17.31 3.61 1.61
CA GLY A 34 -16.28 4.63 1.58
C GLY A 34 -14.86 4.08 1.68
N CYS A 35 -13.90 5.00 1.73
CA CYS A 35 -12.48 4.70 1.89
C CYS A 35 -12.20 4.48 3.39
N ASN A 36 -11.80 3.27 3.78
CA ASN A 36 -11.37 2.99 5.15
C ASN A 36 -9.85 3.18 5.28
N GLU A 37 -9.46 4.26 5.96
CA GLU A 37 -8.06 4.60 6.24
C GLU A 37 -7.34 3.48 7.01
N GLU A 38 -8.04 2.79 7.90
CA GLU A 38 -7.46 1.72 8.70
C GLU A 38 -7.07 0.53 7.83
N SER A 39 -7.93 0.12 6.88
CA SER A 39 -7.62 -0.96 5.94
C SER A 39 -6.45 -0.61 5.02
N PHE A 40 -6.34 0.65 4.58
CA PHE A 40 -5.19 1.09 3.80
C PHE A 40 -3.90 1.13 4.64
N ALA A 41 -3.98 1.59 5.89
CA ALA A 41 -2.84 1.58 6.80
C ALA A 41 -2.35 0.16 7.11
N GLU A 42 -3.25 -0.80 7.33
CA GLU A 42 -2.92 -2.22 7.50
C GLU A 42 -2.19 -2.79 6.28
N PHE A 43 -2.67 -2.46 5.07
CA PHE A 43 -1.98 -2.82 3.84
C PHE A 43 -0.55 -2.29 3.82
N MET A 44 -0.39 -0.98 4.08
CA MET A 44 0.92 -0.33 4.03
C MET A 44 1.86 -0.91 5.09
N GLN A 45 1.35 -1.30 6.26
CA GLN A 45 2.10 -2.00 7.29
C GLN A 45 2.60 -3.38 6.82
N ALA A 46 1.75 -4.15 6.15
CA ALA A 46 2.14 -5.43 5.58
C ALA A 46 3.16 -5.26 4.45
N ALA A 47 2.98 -4.26 3.59
CA ALA A 47 3.93 -3.90 2.53
C ALA A 47 5.30 -3.50 3.09
N ILE A 48 5.36 -2.67 4.14
CA ILE A 48 6.60 -2.30 4.85
C ILE A 48 7.29 -3.52 5.45
N SER A 49 6.51 -4.45 5.99
CA SER A 49 7.06 -5.68 6.55
C SER A 49 7.69 -6.56 5.48
N GLU A 50 7.04 -6.70 4.32
CA GLU A 50 7.59 -7.44 3.19
C GLU A 50 8.77 -6.72 2.53
N TYR A 51 8.81 -5.39 2.55
CA TYR A 51 9.95 -4.61 2.06
C TYR A 51 11.29 -5.04 2.68
N ARG A 52 11.32 -5.37 3.98
CA ARG A 52 12.55 -5.89 4.62
C ARG A 52 12.97 -7.27 4.10
N ASN A 53 12.00 -8.08 3.66
CA ASN A 53 12.23 -9.41 3.12
C ASN A 53 12.63 -9.39 1.63
N LEU A 54 12.52 -8.26 0.93
CA LEU A 54 12.90 -8.10 -0.49
C LEU A 54 14.37 -8.42 -0.78
N SER A 55 15.21 -8.54 0.26
CA SER A 55 16.58 -9.05 0.17
C SER A 55 16.66 -10.49 -0.36
N GLN A 56 15.55 -11.24 -0.38
CA GLN A 56 15.46 -12.60 -0.91
C GLN A 56 14.40 -12.71 -2.03
N PRO A 57 14.81 -12.53 -3.31
CA PRO A 57 13.88 -12.51 -4.45
C PRO A 57 13.06 -13.80 -4.64
N SER A 58 13.52 -14.94 -4.12
CA SER A 58 12.80 -16.22 -4.17
C SER A 58 11.63 -16.31 -3.18
N ALA A 59 11.52 -15.38 -2.23
CA ALA A 59 10.43 -15.33 -1.26
C ALA A 59 9.22 -14.51 -1.75
N ILE A 60 9.34 -13.85 -2.90
CA ILE A 60 8.29 -12.99 -3.45
C ILE A 60 7.26 -13.85 -4.21
N ASP A 61 6.05 -13.91 -3.66
CA ASP A 61 4.90 -14.57 -4.30
C ASP A 61 4.39 -13.71 -5.47
N ARG A 62 4.70 -14.14 -6.69
CA ARG A 62 4.31 -13.43 -7.93
C ARG A 62 2.82 -13.53 -8.22
N ASP A 63 2.17 -14.62 -7.81
CA ASP A 63 0.75 -14.83 -8.04
C ASP A 63 -0.07 -13.92 -7.12
N LEU A 64 0.38 -13.75 -5.88
CA LEU A 64 -0.16 -12.74 -4.96
C LEU A 64 -0.02 -11.33 -5.54
N ILE A 65 1.18 -10.94 -5.99
CA ILE A 65 1.41 -9.61 -6.57
C ILE A 65 0.54 -9.40 -7.81
N SER A 66 0.45 -10.39 -8.71
CA SER A 66 -0.39 -10.30 -9.90
C SER A 66 -1.86 -10.13 -9.54
N SER A 67 -2.35 -10.88 -8.56
CA SER A 67 -3.73 -10.77 -8.06
C SER A 67 -4.01 -9.36 -7.51
N MET A 68 -3.05 -8.80 -6.77
CA MET A 68 -3.18 -7.45 -6.21
C MET A 68 -3.18 -6.36 -7.29
N ILE A 69 -2.37 -6.50 -8.34
CA ILE A 69 -2.41 -5.59 -9.49
C ILE A 69 -3.79 -5.67 -10.19
N VAL A 70 -4.32 -6.87 -10.41
CA VAL A 70 -5.65 -7.07 -11.02
C VAL A 70 -6.76 -6.44 -10.17
N MET A 71 -6.67 -6.56 -8.85
CA MET A 71 -7.60 -5.87 -7.96
C MET A 71 -7.52 -4.35 -8.08
N CYS A 72 -6.31 -3.77 -8.12
CA CYS A 72 -6.16 -2.32 -8.27
C CYS A 72 -6.81 -1.84 -9.57
N GLN A 73 -6.57 -2.55 -10.68
CA GLN A 73 -7.23 -2.27 -11.96
C GLN A 73 -8.75 -2.39 -11.87
N THR A 74 -9.25 -3.42 -11.20
CA THR A 74 -10.68 -3.63 -10.97
C THR A 74 -11.29 -2.50 -10.15
N LEU A 75 -10.62 -2.05 -9.09
CA LEU A 75 -11.06 -0.92 -8.26
C LEU A 75 -11.04 0.39 -9.04
N ARG A 76 -10.09 0.60 -9.96
CA ARG A 76 -10.11 1.75 -10.88
C ARG A 76 -11.34 1.72 -11.77
N LEU A 77 -11.69 0.57 -12.36
CA LEU A 77 -12.86 0.42 -13.23
C LEU A 77 -14.18 0.62 -12.47
N LEU A 78 -14.28 0.06 -11.26
CA LEU A 78 -15.51 0.10 -10.45
C LEU A 78 -15.67 1.38 -9.63
N GLY A 79 -14.56 2.06 -9.33
CA GLY A 79 -14.50 3.21 -8.43
C GLY A 79 -14.18 4.55 -9.09
N ILE A 80 -13.14 4.60 -9.93
CA ILE A 80 -12.51 5.85 -10.37
C ILE A 80 -12.90 6.23 -11.80
N ALA A 81 -13.10 5.26 -12.69
CA ALA A 81 -13.44 5.53 -14.09
C ALA A 81 -14.69 6.42 -14.18
N GLU A 82 -14.75 7.30 -15.18
CA GLU A 82 -15.85 8.26 -15.34
C GLU A 82 -17.22 7.58 -15.40
N LEU A 83 -17.30 6.41 -16.02
CA LEU A 83 -18.51 5.60 -16.13
C LEU A 83 -18.61 4.51 -15.06
N SER A 84 -17.81 4.60 -14.00
CA SER A 84 -17.81 3.61 -12.93
C SER A 84 -19.14 3.61 -12.17
N PRO A 85 -19.59 2.44 -11.66
CA PRO A 85 -20.77 2.35 -10.81
C PRO A 85 -20.72 3.30 -9.61
N ILE A 86 -19.56 3.47 -8.97
CA ILE A 86 -19.43 4.35 -7.79
C ILE A 86 -19.64 5.82 -8.17
N ARG A 87 -19.02 6.30 -9.27
CA ARG A 87 -19.21 7.69 -9.73
C ARG A 87 -20.63 7.93 -10.24
N ARG A 88 -21.15 7.03 -11.09
CA ARG A 88 -22.46 7.18 -11.72
C ARG A 88 -23.61 7.23 -10.71
N ASN A 89 -23.48 6.53 -9.59
CA ASN A 89 -24.48 6.50 -8.53
C ASN A 89 -24.23 7.55 -7.43
N GLY A 90 -23.23 8.44 -7.58
CA GLY A 90 -22.93 9.48 -6.59
C GLY A 90 -22.49 8.93 -5.23
N LEU A 91 -21.89 7.74 -5.19
CA LEU A 91 -21.55 7.04 -3.95
C LEU A 91 -20.22 7.51 -3.34
N ALA A 92 -19.45 8.32 -4.06
CA ALA A 92 -18.17 8.87 -3.60
C ALA A 92 -18.03 10.35 -3.97
N THR A 93 -17.41 11.13 -3.07
CA THR A 93 -17.08 12.54 -3.35
C THR A 93 -15.79 12.64 -4.19
N PRO A 94 -15.54 13.79 -4.85
CA PRO A 94 -14.28 14.03 -5.57
C PRO A 94 -13.02 13.81 -4.71
N GLU A 95 -13.07 14.19 -3.43
CA GLU A 95 -11.97 14.02 -2.47
C GLU A 95 -11.73 12.53 -2.17
N MET A 96 -12.80 11.75 -2.01
CA MET A 96 -12.69 10.29 -1.83
C MET A 96 -12.08 9.63 -3.06
N LEU A 97 -12.46 10.07 -4.26
CA LEU A 97 -11.94 9.53 -5.51
C LEU A 97 -10.45 9.83 -5.69
N LYS A 98 -10.01 11.07 -5.40
CA LYS A 98 -8.59 11.44 -5.40
C LYS A 98 -7.79 10.62 -4.38
N ARG A 99 -8.37 10.37 -3.21
CA ARG A 99 -7.75 9.55 -2.17
C ARG A 99 -7.60 8.10 -2.62
N LEU A 100 -8.67 7.51 -3.16
CA LEU A 100 -8.64 6.15 -3.68
C LEU A 100 -7.61 6.01 -4.82
N GLU A 101 -7.52 7.01 -5.70
CA GLU A 101 -6.52 7.04 -6.76
C GLU A 101 -5.09 7.03 -6.20
N PHE A 102 -4.80 7.90 -5.24
CA PHE A 102 -3.50 7.93 -4.57
C PHE A 102 -3.15 6.59 -3.88
N TRP A 103 -4.13 5.94 -3.25
CA TRP A 103 -3.93 4.62 -2.62
C TRP A 103 -3.58 3.56 -3.64
N LEU A 104 -4.36 3.46 -4.73
CA LEU A 104 -4.14 2.47 -5.78
C LEU A 104 -2.80 2.68 -6.47
N GLU A 105 -2.41 3.92 -6.76
CA GLU A 105 -1.08 4.23 -7.31
C GLU A 105 0.05 3.82 -6.36
N SER A 106 -0.14 4.02 -5.06
CA SER A 106 0.86 3.66 -4.07
C SER A 106 1.05 2.14 -3.97
N ILE A 107 -0.06 1.41 -4.01
CA ILE A 107 -0.07 -0.05 -4.03
C ILE A 107 0.60 -0.57 -5.31
N GLU A 108 0.12 -0.14 -6.48
CA GLU A 108 0.64 -0.57 -7.79
C GLU A 108 2.12 -0.27 -7.94
N SER A 109 2.55 0.94 -7.51
CA SER A 109 3.96 1.32 -7.53
C SER A 109 4.78 0.43 -6.61
N PHE A 110 4.36 0.22 -5.35
CA PHE A 110 5.07 -0.65 -4.42
C PHE A 110 5.22 -2.09 -4.99
N LEU A 111 4.13 -2.66 -5.51
CA LEU A 111 4.08 -4.00 -6.09
C LEU A 111 4.93 -4.13 -7.36
N SER A 112 4.94 -3.11 -8.20
CA SER A 112 5.76 -3.12 -9.43
C SER A 112 7.24 -3.05 -9.10
N HIS A 113 7.60 -2.21 -8.12
CA HIS A 113 8.98 -2.07 -7.69
C HIS A 113 9.47 -3.32 -6.98
N SER A 114 8.66 -3.98 -6.15
CA SER A 114 9.05 -5.21 -5.46
C SER A 114 9.44 -6.35 -6.42
N LEU A 115 8.88 -6.38 -7.62
CA LEU A 115 9.25 -7.34 -8.69
C LEU A 115 10.55 -6.99 -9.42
N SER A 116 11.07 -5.76 -9.28
CA SER A 116 12.27 -5.29 -9.98
C SER A 116 13.56 -5.62 -9.22
N LYS A 117 14.70 -5.78 -9.92
CA LYS A 117 15.99 -6.10 -9.29
C LYS A 117 16.63 -4.93 -8.52
N ASN A 118 16.18 -3.70 -8.74
CA ASN A 118 16.62 -2.47 -8.05
C ASN A 118 15.48 -1.89 -7.17
N SER A 119 14.71 -2.77 -6.53
CA SER A 119 13.41 -2.48 -5.91
C SER A 119 13.44 -1.59 -4.68
N LYS A 120 14.56 -1.62 -3.94
CA LYS A 120 14.56 -1.16 -2.54
C LYS A 120 14.38 0.37 -2.41
N SER A 121 15.15 1.18 -3.15
CA SER A 121 15.04 2.65 -3.06
C SER A 121 13.68 3.17 -3.55
N ALA A 122 13.13 2.59 -4.61
CA ALA A 122 11.85 2.99 -5.17
C ALA A 122 10.65 2.60 -4.29
N CYS A 123 10.68 1.38 -3.71
CA CYS A 123 9.72 0.99 -2.68
C CYS A 123 9.79 1.95 -1.48
N LEU A 124 10.99 2.27 -1.01
CA LEU A 124 11.21 3.16 0.13
C LEU A 124 10.70 4.58 -0.10
N SER A 125 10.94 5.16 -1.28
CA SER A 125 10.37 6.46 -1.68
C SER A 125 8.85 6.48 -1.55
N ARG A 126 8.16 5.41 -1.98
CA ARG A 126 6.70 5.38 -1.91
C ARG A 126 6.18 5.20 -0.48
N LEU A 127 6.89 4.45 0.34
CA LEU A 127 6.58 4.32 1.77
C LEU A 127 6.77 5.66 2.50
N ILE A 128 7.83 6.41 2.18
CA ILE A 128 8.08 7.76 2.70
C ILE A 128 6.96 8.72 2.31
N SER A 129 6.56 8.73 1.04
CA SER A 129 5.44 9.55 0.56
C SER A 129 4.13 9.25 1.33
N TYR A 130 3.85 7.98 1.64
CA TYR A 130 2.72 7.61 2.49
C TYR A 130 2.86 8.13 3.92
N LEU A 131 4.03 8.07 4.54
CA LEU A 131 4.23 8.61 5.89
C LEU A 131 4.10 10.14 5.94
N CYS A 132 4.49 10.84 4.88
CA CYS A 132 4.36 12.30 4.81
C CYS A 132 2.92 12.77 4.58
N HIS A 133 2.14 12.05 3.76
CA HIS A 133 0.82 12.48 3.30
C HIS A 133 -0.35 11.64 3.84
N GLY A 134 -0.05 10.55 4.54
CA GLY A 134 -1.04 9.68 5.17
C GLY A 134 -1.77 10.42 6.27
N SER A 135 -3.07 10.14 6.40
CA SER A 135 -3.95 10.77 7.39
C SER A 135 -3.90 10.10 8.76
N VAL A 136 -3.29 8.90 8.85
CA VAL A 136 -3.19 8.11 10.09
C VAL A 136 -1.74 8.04 10.53
N GLU A 137 -1.44 8.61 11.69
CA GLU A 137 -0.16 8.41 12.35
C GLU A 137 -0.04 6.97 12.85
N ARG A 138 0.99 6.25 12.39
CA ARG A 138 1.27 4.88 12.81
C ARG A 138 2.71 4.77 13.34
N PRO A 139 2.94 5.08 14.63
CA PRO A 139 4.27 5.08 15.25
C PRO A 139 5.07 3.79 15.01
N GLU A 140 4.37 2.64 14.89
CA GLU A 140 5.04 1.36 14.63
C GLU A 140 5.69 1.31 13.24
N LEU A 141 5.12 2.00 12.24
CA LEU A 141 5.69 2.08 10.88
C LEU A 141 6.97 2.90 10.86
N TYR A 142 7.03 3.96 11.67
CA TYR A 142 8.22 4.80 11.82
C TYR A 142 9.35 4.00 12.46
N ALA A 143 9.08 3.25 13.53
CA ALA A 143 10.07 2.35 14.13
C ALA A 143 10.63 1.34 13.11
N PHE A 144 9.80 0.91 12.16
CA PHE A 144 10.20 -0.04 11.11
C PHE A 144 11.09 0.59 10.02
N LEU A 145 10.94 1.88 9.73
CA LEU A 145 11.71 2.59 8.69
C LEU A 145 12.81 3.49 9.26
N THR A 146 12.94 3.60 10.59
CA THR A 146 13.83 4.56 11.26
C THR A 146 15.29 4.44 10.80
N GLU A 147 15.82 3.22 10.67
CA GLU A 147 17.23 3.05 10.26
C GLU A 147 17.43 3.39 8.77
N ASP A 148 16.51 2.97 7.89
CA ASP A 148 16.55 3.36 6.47
C ASP A 148 16.43 4.90 6.30
N LEU A 149 15.56 5.55 7.10
CA LEU A 149 15.40 7.01 7.11
C LEU A 149 16.64 7.74 7.60
N LYS A 150 17.31 7.23 8.64
CA LYS A 150 18.58 7.79 9.13
C LYS A 150 19.70 7.62 8.11
N GLU A 151 19.72 6.51 7.39
CA GLU A 151 20.69 6.27 6.31
C GLU A 151 20.48 7.27 5.16
N ILE A 152 19.24 7.45 4.71
CA ILE A 152 18.87 8.47 3.72
C ILE A 152 19.26 9.86 4.20
N ALA A 153 18.91 10.24 5.43
CA ALA A 153 19.20 11.57 5.96
C ALA A 153 20.71 11.89 6.04
N ARG A 154 21.57 10.85 6.10
CA ARG A 154 23.04 11.00 6.06
C ARG A 154 23.59 11.11 4.64
N ASP A 155 22.88 10.57 3.65
CA ASP A 155 23.27 10.66 2.25
C ASP A 155 22.81 11.98 1.63
N LYS A 156 23.71 12.96 1.59
CA LYS A 156 23.46 14.30 1.04
C LYS A 156 23.11 14.33 -0.45
N HIS A 157 23.25 13.21 -1.16
CA HIS A 157 22.93 13.11 -2.59
C HIS A 157 21.56 12.44 -2.84
N SER A 158 20.87 11.99 -1.80
CA SER A 158 19.54 11.40 -1.95
C SER A 158 18.48 12.47 -2.16
N GLU A 159 17.58 12.24 -3.11
CA GLU A 159 16.43 13.12 -3.39
C GLU A 159 15.39 13.11 -2.25
N LEU A 160 15.48 12.12 -1.35
CA LEU A 160 14.52 11.90 -0.26
C LEU A 160 14.98 12.48 1.08
N VAL A 161 16.09 13.21 1.12
CA VAL A 161 16.71 13.73 2.37
C VAL A 161 15.76 14.64 3.13
N ASP A 162 15.09 15.56 2.44
CA ASP A 162 14.20 16.53 3.07
C ASP A 162 12.98 15.84 3.70
N GLU A 163 12.39 14.89 2.98
CA GLU A 163 11.23 14.11 3.43
C GLU A 163 11.60 13.19 4.59
N ALA A 164 12.77 12.55 4.52
CA ALA A 164 13.28 11.73 5.62
C ALA A 164 13.53 12.56 6.88
N ASN A 165 14.09 13.76 6.75
CA ASN A 165 14.30 14.68 7.87
C ASN A 165 12.98 15.21 8.43
N GLU A 166 12.00 15.53 7.57
CA GLU A 166 10.66 15.93 8.00
C GLU A 166 10.02 14.83 8.86
N ILE A 167 10.02 13.59 8.36
CA ILE A 167 9.52 12.43 9.08
C ILE A 167 10.25 12.25 10.42
N LEU A 168 11.58 12.23 10.41
CA LEU A 168 12.36 12.06 11.63
C LEU A 168 12.00 13.14 12.65
N SER A 169 11.88 14.41 12.22
CA SER A 169 11.55 15.53 13.10
C SER A 169 10.14 15.45 13.72
N LYS A 170 9.15 14.90 13.00
CA LYS A 170 7.79 14.69 13.52
C LYS A 170 7.80 13.65 14.64
N PHE A 171 8.62 12.60 14.52
CA PHE A 171 8.61 11.48 15.46
C PHE A 171 9.53 11.66 16.66
N THR A 172 10.62 12.41 16.55
CA THR A 172 11.44 12.77 17.73
C THR A 172 10.72 13.69 18.71
N LYS A 173 9.66 14.38 18.27
CA LYS A 173 8.83 15.26 19.13
C LYS A 173 7.67 14.52 19.81
N ALA A 174 7.37 13.30 19.40
CA ALA A 174 6.24 12.50 19.89
C ALA A 174 6.63 11.50 21.01
N THR A 175 7.93 11.34 21.27
CA THR A 175 8.53 10.57 22.38
C THR A 175 9.14 11.48 23.42
#